data_AF-A0A930QPI3-F1
#
_entry.id   AF-A0A930QPI3-F1
#
_cell.length_a   1.000
_cell.length_b   1.000
_cell.length_c   1.000
_cell.angle_alpha   90.00
_cell.angle_beta   90.00
_cell.angle_gamma   90.00
#
_symmetry.space_group_name_H-M   'P 1'
#
loop_
_entity.id
_entity.type
_entity.pdbx_description
1 polymer ?
#
loop_
_entity_poly.entity_id
_entity_poly.type
_entity_poly.pdbx_seq_one_letter_code
_entity_poly.pdbx_strand_id
1 'polypeptide(L)'
;MPYLSQTNAPIEEALVRMKRARLVPFDVPGHKRGRGNPELAAFLGAACLDVDVNSMKMLDNLCHPVSVIRDAEHLAAEAFRAAHAFFMVSGTTGSVQAMILS
;
A
#
# COMPACT_ATOMS: atom_id res chain seq x y z
N MET A 1 -7.27 15.68 12.83
CA MET A 1 -7.51 15.14 11.48
C MET A 1 -9.00 14.84 11.34
N PRO A 2 -9.86 15.79 10.92
CA PRO A 2 -11.32 15.60 10.99
C PRO A 2 -11.95 14.97 9.72
N TYR A 3 -11.18 14.29 8.85
CA TYR A 3 -11.69 13.84 7.54
C TYR A 3 -11.76 12.31 7.34
N LEU A 4 -11.20 11.51 8.23
CA LEU A 4 -11.20 10.05 8.08
C LEU A 4 -12.38 9.44 8.84
N SER A 5 -13.06 8.50 8.20
CA SER A 5 -14.15 7.71 8.76
C SER A 5 -13.92 6.22 8.47
N GLN A 6 -14.61 5.36 9.20
CA GLN A 6 -14.53 3.90 9.00
C GLN A 6 -15.08 3.41 7.65
N THR A 7 -15.68 4.29 6.85
CA THR A 7 -16.07 3.99 5.46
C THR A 7 -14.99 4.29 4.43
N ASN A 8 -13.87 4.89 4.83
CA ASN A 8 -12.75 5.18 3.95
C ASN A 8 -11.80 3.98 3.83
N ALA A 9 -11.18 3.84 2.67
CA ALA A 9 -10.14 2.85 2.40
C ALA A 9 -8.88 3.54 1.82
N PRO A 10 -8.08 4.24 2.65
CA PRO A 10 -7.05 5.18 2.17
C PRO A 10 -6.06 4.58 1.15
N ILE A 11 -5.61 3.35 1.37
CA ILE A 11 -4.67 2.65 0.47
C ILE A 11 -5.34 2.33 -0.87
N GLU A 12 -6.55 1.79 -0.86
CA GLU A 12 -7.29 1.41 -2.07
C GLU A 12 -7.68 2.65 -2.88
N GLU A 13 -8.24 3.67 -2.24
CA GLU A 13 -8.57 4.95 -2.84
C GLU A 13 -7.35 5.62 -3.48
N ALA A 14 -6.17 5.54 -2.84
CA ALA A 14 -4.93 6.08 -3.37
C ALA A 14 -4.43 5.31 -4.60
N LEU A 15 -4.49 3.98 -4.60
CA LEU A 15 -4.15 3.15 -5.76
C LEU A 15 -5.10 3.42 -6.94
N VAL A 16 -6.40 3.56 -6.70
CA VAL A 16 -7.39 3.92 -7.73
C VAL A 16 -7.10 5.32 -8.30
N ARG A 17 -6.79 6.30 -7.45
CA ARG A 17 -6.40 7.66 -7.87
C ARG A 17 -5.13 7.64 -8.70
N MET A 18 -4.11 6.87 -8.30
CA MET A 18 -2.87 6.69 -9.04
C MET A 18 -3.13 6.10 -10.43
N LYS A 19 -3.97 5.06 -10.52
CA LYS A 19 -4.35 4.45 -11.80
C LYS A 19 -4.98 5.48 -12.76
N ARG A 20 -5.82 6.37 -12.24
CA ARG A 20 -6.46 7.45 -13.02
C ARG A 20 -5.49 8.55 -13.47
N ALA A 21 -4.40 8.77 -12.73
CA ALA A 21 -3.41 9.81 -13.04
C ALA A 21 -2.53 9.52 -14.27
N ARG A 22 -2.65 8.33 -14.88
CA ARG A 22 -1.93 7.93 -16.12
C ARG A 22 -0.42 8.18 -16.08
N LEU A 23 0.19 7.95 -14.92
CA LEU A 23 1.63 8.13 -14.73
C LEU A 23 2.42 7.16 -15.61
N VAL A 24 3.52 7.65 -16.19
CA VAL A 24 4.47 6.83 -16.93
C VAL A 24 5.53 6.30 -15.95
N PRO A 25 5.61 4.97 -15.74
CA PRO A 25 6.51 4.41 -14.73
C PRO A 25 7.95 4.33 -15.25
N PHE A 26 8.81 5.23 -14.76
CA PHE A 26 10.26 5.11 -14.96
C PHE A 26 10.96 4.42 -13.79
N ASP A 27 10.31 4.34 -12.63
CA ASP A 27 10.82 3.65 -11.44
C ASP A 27 10.49 2.14 -11.43
N VAL A 28 11.04 1.39 -10.48
CA VAL A 28 10.66 0.01 -10.19
C VAL A 28 9.16 -0.10 -9.84
N PRO A 29 8.53 -1.28 -10.01
CA PRO A 29 9.07 -2.54 -10.56
C PRO A 29 9.32 -2.55 -12.08
N GLY A 30 10.23 -3.43 -12.52
CA GLY A 30 10.68 -3.51 -13.92
C GLY A 30 9.65 -4.01 -14.94
N HIS A 31 8.58 -4.68 -14.50
CA HIS A 31 7.51 -5.12 -15.42
C HIS A 31 6.66 -3.95 -15.95
N LYS A 32 6.80 -2.73 -15.41
CA LYS A 32 6.14 -1.50 -15.89
C LYS A 32 4.63 -1.70 -16.15
N ARG A 33 3.92 -2.19 -15.14
CA ARG A 33 2.49 -2.59 -15.23
C ARG A 33 2.21 -3.70 -16.24
N GLY A 34 3.14 -4.65 -16.37
CA GLY A 34 3.02 -5.81 -17.25
C GLY A 34 3.54 -5.59 -18.67
N ARG A 35 3.83 -4.36 -19.09
CA ARG A 35 4.39 -4.06 -20.42
C ARG A 35 5.78 -4.67 -20.65
N GLY A 36 6.59 -4.73 -19.58
CA GLY A 36 7.92 -5.34 -19.61
C GLY A 36 7.91 -6.85 -19.46
N ASN A 37 6.76 -7.47 -19.13
CA ASN A 37 6.61 -8.92 -19.03
C ASN A 37 5.17 -9.34 -19.36
N PRO A 38 4.83 -9.51 -20.66
CA PRO A 38 3.49 -9.88 -21.09
C PRO A 38 3.01 -11.25 -20.57
N GLU A 39 3.92 -12.20 -20.39
CA GLU A 39 3.60 -13.54 -19.86
C GLU A 39 3.12 -13.45 -18.40
N LEU A 40 3.80 -12.64 -17.58
CA LEU A 40 3.38 -12.37 -16.20
C LEU A 40 2.02 -11.68 -16.16
N ALA A 41 1.78 -10.74 -17.07
CA ALA A 41 0.50 -10.05 -17.17
C ALA A 41 -0.65 -10.99 -17.58
N ALA A 42 -0.38 -11.95 -18.46
CA ALA A 42 -1.34 -12.98 -18.84
C ALA A 42 -1.64 -13.93 -17.68
N PHE A 43 -0.65 -14.25 -16.85
CA PHE A 43 -0.80 -15.18 -15.73
C PHE A 43 -1.52 -14.55 -14.52
N LEU A 44 -1.07 -13.38 -14.04
CA LEU A 44 -1.62 -12.72 -12.84
C LEU A 44 -2.79 -11.76 -13.15
N GLY A 45 -2.92 -11.35 -14.41
CA GLY A 45 -3.89 -10.36 -14.85
C GLY A 45 -3.38 -8.92 -14.75
N ALA A 46 -3.77 -8.10 -15.74
CA ALA A 46 -3.36 -6.70 -15.84
C ALA A 46 -3.77 -5.86 -14.62
N ALA A 47 -4.94 -6.16 -14.02
CA ALA A 47 -5.42 -5.44 -12.85
C ALA A 47 -4.50 -5.61 -11.63
N CYS A 48 -3.88 -6.79 -11.46
CA CYS A 48 -2.92 -7.06 -10.40
C CYS A 48 -1.62 -6.26 -10.62
N LEU A 49 -1.06 -6.33 -11.82
CA LEU A 49 0.20 -5.63 -12.14
C LEU A 49 0.04 -4.10 -12.23
N ASP A 50 -1.17 -3.60 -12.45
CA ASP A 50 -1.46 -2.15 -12.47
C ASP A 50 -1.29 -1.49 -11.09
N VAL A 51 -1.49 -2.26 -10.03
CA VAL A 51 -1.40 -1.80 -8.62
C VAL A 51 -0.15 -2.34 -7.91
N ASP A 52 0.67 -3.15 -8.58
CA ASP A 52 2.01 -3.51 -8.12
C ASP A 52 2.97 -2.36 -8.42
N VAL A 53 3.16 -1.51 -7.41
CA VAL A 53 3.92 -0.26 -7.51
C VAL A 53 4.77 -0.04 -6.27
N ASN A 54 5.87 0.70 -6.47
CA ASN A 54 6.76 1.10 -5.40
C ASN A 54 6.22 2.31 -4.61
N SER A 55 6.90 2.61 -3.50
CA SER A 55 6.73 3.86 -2.77
C SER A 55 6.96 5.08 -3.69
N MET A 56 6.07 6.06 -3.57
CA MET A 56 6.14 7.32 -4.30
C MET A 56 5.36 8.40 -3.57
N LYS A 57 5.58 9.68 -3.89
CA LYS A 57 4.99 10.81 -3.16
C LYS A 57 3.46 10.78 -3.02
N MET A 58 2.74 10.25 -4.00
CA MET A 58 1.28 10.14 -3.95
C MET A 58 0.75 8.89 -3.25
N LEU A 59 1.67 7.96 -2.95
CA LEU A 59 1.48 6.80 -2.08
C LEU A 59 2.29 7.06 -0.80
N ASP A 60 2.74 6.00 -0.14
CA ASP A 60 3.48 6.08 1.11
C ASP A 60 4.70 5.15 1.07
N ASN A 61 5.52 5.24 2.11
CA ASN A 61 6.62 4.32 2.35
C ASN A 61 6.29 3.45 3.57
N LEU A 62 6.24 2.13 3.37
CA LEU A 62 5.91 1.17 4.44
C LEU A 62 6.86 1.26 5.64
N CYS A 63 8.14 1.58 5.43
CA CYS A 63 9.12 1.68 6.51
C CYS A 63 8.97 2.95 7.36
N HIS A 64 8.32 3.99 6.83
CA HIS A 64 8.08 5.24 7.54
C HIS A 64 6.78 5.87 7.05
N PRO A 65 5.63 5.34 7.49
CA PRO A 65 4.33 5.78 6.99
C PRO A 65 4.01 7.18 7.50
N VAL A 66 3.76 8.10 6.57
CA VAL A 66 3.43 9.51 6.87
C VAL A 66 2.19 10.00 6.12
N SER A 67 1.60 9.18 5.25
CA SER A 67 0.45 9.51 4.42
C SER A 67 -0.59 8.39 4.44
N VAL A 68 -0.93 7.78 3.30
CA VAL A 68 -2.07 6.88 3.13
C VAL A 68 -1.96 5.57 3.93
N ILE A 69 -0.73 5.09 4.21
CA ILE A 69 -0.54 3.94 5.09
C ILE A 69 -0.81 4.37 6.53
N ARG A 70 -0.31 5.55 6.94
CA ARG A 70 -0.53 6.09 8.28
C ARG A 70 -2.01 6.32 8.58
N ASP A 71 -2.74 6.88 7.62
CA ASP A 71 -4.19 7.10 7.71
C ASP A 71 -4.94 5.76 7.87
N ALA A 72 -4.53 4.72 7.13
CA ALA A 72 -5.12 3.39 7.24
C ALA A 72 -4.78 2.70 8.58
N GLU A 73 -3.55 2.87 9.08
CA GLU A 73 -3.14 2.41 10.41
C GLU A 73 -3.95 3.09 11.52
N HIS A 74 -4.22 4.40 11.41
CA HIS A 74 -5.08 5.12 12.36
C HIS A 74 -6.51 4.57 12.36
N LEU A 75 -7.11 4.38 11.18
CA LEU A 75 -8.45 3.79 11.07
C LEU A 75 -8.51 2.37 11.65
N ALA A 76 -7.47 1.55 11.42
CA ALA A 76 -7.36 0.23 12.01
C ALA A 76 -7.25 0.28 13.54
N ALA A 77 -6.40 1.16 14.09
CA ALA A 77 -6.26 1.33 15.53
C ALA A 77 -7.60 1.70 16.19
N GLU A 78 -8.34 2.64 15.58
CA GLU A 78 -9.68 3.02 16.05
C GLU A 78 -10.67 1.85 16.00
N ALA A 79 -10.71 1.11 14.89
CA ALA A 79 -11.61 -0.03 14.69
C ALA A 79 -11.38 -1.14 15.73
N PHE A 80 -10.12 -1.43 16.02
CA PHE A 80 -9.72 -2.47 16.99
C PHE A 80 -9.60 -1.96 18.43
N ARG A 81 -9.87 -0.67 18.68
CA ARG A 81 -9.72 -0.02 20.01
C ARG A 81 -8.32 -0.17 20.60
N ALA A 82 -7.31 -0.04 19.74
CA ALA A 82 -5.91 -0.03 20.13
C ALA A 82 -5.35 1.40 20.17
N ALA A 83 -4.28 1.62 20.93
CA ALA A 83 -3.57 2.91 20.90
C ALA A 83 -2.90 3.17 19.53
N HIS A 84 -2.35 2.11 18.93
CA HIS A 84 -1.69 2.13 17.64
C HIS A 84 -1.92 0.81 16.91
N ALA A 85 -1.86 0.86 15.58
CA ALA A 85 -1.79 -0.31 14.71
C ALA A 85 -0.64 -0.08 13.71
N PHE A 86 0.02 -1.18 13.32
CA PHE A 86 1.13 -1.16 12.37
C PHE A 86 0.86 -2.20 11.29
N PHE A 87 0.98 -1.81 10.02
CA PHE A 87 0.78 -2.74 8.91
C PHE A 87 2.06 -3.49 8.57
N MET A 88 1.97 -4.82 8.53
CA MET A 88 3.10 -5.72 8.35
C MET A 88 2.85 -6.68 7.18
N VAL A 89 3.83 -6.81 6.28
CA VAL A 89 3.73 -7.67 5.09
C VAL A 89 4.40 -9.04 5.24
N SER A 90 5.12 -9.26 6.35
CA SER A 90 5.88 -10.49 6.64
C SER A 90 5.12 -11.48 7.56
N GLY A 91 3.80 -11.35 7.63
CA GLY A 91 2.94 -12.13 8.51
C GLY A 91 3.18 -11.89 10.01
N THR A 92 2.49 -12.67 10.86
CA THR A 92 2.60 -12.54 12.32
C THR A 92 4.01 -12.85 12.82
N THR A 93 4.73 -13.78 12.18
CA THR A 93 6.13 -14.11 12.54
C THR A 93 7.03 -12.88 12.50
N GLY A 94 7.04 -12.14 11.39
CA GLY A 94 7.83 -10.91 11.29
C GLY A 94 7.35 -9.82 12.25
N SER A 95 6.03 -9.77 12.52
CA SER A 95 5.44 -8.81 13.47
C SER A 95 5.88 -9.06 14.91
N VAL A 96 5.89 -10.32 15.35
CA VAL A 96 6.36 -10.72 16.69
C VAL A 96 7.87 -10.47 16.83
N GLN A 97 8.65 -10.76 15.79
CA GLN A 97 10.08 -10.44 15.78
C GLN A 97 10.33 -8.94 15.94
N ALA A 98 9.59 -8.10 15.20
CA ALA A 98 9.69 -6.64 15.32
C ALA A 98 9.31 -6.16 16.73
N MET A 99 8.24 -6.69 17.31
CA MET A 99 7.80 -6.35 18.67
C MET A 99 8.84 -6.70 19.75
N ILE A 100 9.58 -7.80 19.56
CA ILE A 100 10.62 -8.24 20.53
C ILE A 100 11.89 -7.39 20.40
N LEU A 101 12.20 -6.88 19.20
CA LEU A 101 13.45 -6.16 18.90
C LEU A 101 13.33 -4.63 19.00
N SER A 102 12.13 -4.09 19.27
CA SER A 102 11.83 -2.65 19.31
C SER A 102 12.17 -1.98 20.63
#